data_AF-A0A3B8VIA4-F1
#
_entry.id   AF-A0A3B8VIA4-F1
#
_cell.length_a   1.000
_cell.length_b   1.000
_cell.length_c   1.000
_cell.angle_alpha   90.00
_cell.angle_beta   90.00
_cell.angle_gamma   90.00
#
_symmetry.space_group_name_H-M   'P 1'
#
loop_
_entity.id
_entity.type
_entity.pdbx_description
1 polymer ?
#
loop_
_entity_poly.entity_id
_entity_poly.type
_entity_poly.pdbx_seq_one_letter_code
_entity_poly.pdbx_strand_id
1 'polypeptide(L)'
;MLLTERQINQKVEELGKRISRDYALKQPALVGVQRGMVCFMADPMRKMPLQLMMDFMSISDYGGIGLPHLDGRHRHRRGQANADRAFPVDPCSKNRF
;
A
#
# COMPACT_ATOMS: atom_id res chain seq x y z
N MET A 1 9.84 23.15 -1.64
CA MET A 1 9.67 22.04 -0.67
C MET A 1 8.35 22.28 0.05
N LEU A 2 7.34 21.44 -0.17
CA LEU A 2 5.93 21.72 0.21
C LEU A 2 5.64 21.51 1.70
N LEU A 3 6.44 20.71 2.39
CA LEU A 3 6.33 20.45 3.82
C LEU A 3 7.72 20.38 4.43
N THR A 4 7.88 20.93 5.62
CA THR A 4 9.09 20.75 6.44
C THR A 4 9.04 19.41 7.16
N GLU A 5 10.21 18.85 7.48
CA GLU A 5 10.31 17.61 8.26
C GLU A 5 9.55 17.70 9.59
N ARG A 6 9.64 18.86 10.26
CA ARG A 6 8.91 19.13 11.50
C ARG A 6 7.39 19.02 11.33
N GLN A 7 6.85 19.56 10.23
CA GLN A 7 5.41 19.48 9.96
C GLN A 7 4.96 18.04 9.71
N ILE A 8 5.75 17.26 8.98
CA ILE A 8 5.46 15.83 8.73
C ILE A 8 5.48 15.06 10.06
N ASN A 9 6.53 15.22 10.86
CA ASN A 9 6.67 14.55 12.15
C ASN A 9 5.54 14.90 13.11
N GLN A 10 5.14 16.18 13.19
CA GLN A 10 4.01 16.61 14.01
C GLN A 10 2.70 15.94 13.57
N LYS A 11 2.44 15.88 12.26
CA LYS A 11 1.23 15.23 11.73
C LYS A 11 1.21 13.73 11.97
N VAL A 12 2.34 13.06 11.79
CA VAL A 12 2.48 11.63 12.06
C VAL A 12 2.26 11.32 13.54
N GLU A 13 2.76 12.16 14.44
CA GLU A 13 2.55 12.00 15.89
C GLU A 13 1.08 12.20 16.28
N GLU A 14 0.43 13.21 15.72
CA GLU A 14 -1.01 13.48 15.92
C GLU A 14 -1.86 12.27 15.45
N LEU A 15 -1.57 11.76 14.26
CA LEU A 15 -2.20 10.56 13.70
C LEU A 15 -1.94 9.31 14.57
N GLY A 16 -0.70 9.12 14.99
CA GLY A 16 -0.25 8.05 15.88
C GLY A 16 -1.07 8.00 17.16
N LYS A 17 -1.18 9.15 17.86
CA LYS A 17 -1.94 9.27 19.11
C LYS A 17 -3.43 9.00 18.92
N ARG A 18 -4.01 9.55 17.84
CA ARG A 18 -5.44 9.40 17.56
C ARG A 18 -5.81 7.95 17.25
N ILE A 19 -5.05 7.30 16.37
CA ILE A 19 -5.26 5.88 16.04
C ILE A 19 -5.00 5.01 17.26
N SER A 20 -3.96 5.31 18.05
CA SER A 20 -3.68 4.58 19.28
C SER A 20 -4.84 4.65 20.27
N ARG A 21 -5.48 5.81 20.42
CA ARG A 21 -6.65 5.98 21.30
C ARG A 21 -7.87 5.25 20.77
N ASP A 22 -8.17 5.41 19.48
CA ASP A 22 -9.40 4.90 18.88
C ASP A 22 -9.36 3.37 18.69
N TYR A 23 -8.15 2.77 18.62
CA TYR A 23 -7.93 1.34 18.44
C TYR A 23 -7.21 0.65 19.62
N ALA A 24 -7.14 1.27 20.80
CA ALA A 24 -6.42 0.75 21.98
C ALA A 24 -6.81 -0.68 22.41
N LEU A 25 -8.04 -1.09 22.14
CA LEU A 25 -8.58 -2.42 22.49
C LEU A 25 -8.81 -3.31 21.26
N LYS A 26 -8.30 -2.92 20.11
CA LYS A 26 -8.44 -3.63 18.84
C LYS A 26 -7.07 -4.00 18.29
N GLN A 27 -7.04 -4.97 17.39
CA GLN A 27 -5.85 -5.32 16.60
C GLN A 27 -6.01 -4.69 15.21
N PRO A 28 -5.59 -3.43 15.01
CA PRO A 28 -5.75 -2.77 13.71
C PRO A 28 -4.87 -3.42 12.64
N ALA A 29 -5.40 -3.54 11.42
CA ALA A 29 -4.65 -3.93 10.24
C ALA A 29 -4.26 -2.67 9.45
N LEU A 30 -2.96 -2.49 9.21
CA LEU A 30 -2.40 -1.42 8.40
C LEU A 30 -2.20 -1.94 6.98
N VAL A 31 -3.03 -1.47 6.04
CA VAL A 31 -2.96 -1.87 4.63
C VAL A 31 -2.29 -0.78 3.80
N GLY A 32 -1.15 -1.11 3.21
CA GLY A 32 -0.36 -0.20 2.40
C GLY A 32 -0.47 -0.46 0.91
N VAL A 33 -0.74 0.56 0.09
CA VAL A 33 -0.81 0.43 -1.38
C VAL A 33 0.55 0.71 -2.03
N GLN A 34 1.11 -0.29 -2.71
CA GLN A 34 2.41 -0.18 -3.40
C GLN A 34 2.45 0.94 -4.46
N ARG A 35 3.63 1.43 -4.88
CA ARG A 35 5.00 0.88 -4.70
C ARG A 35 5.92 1.63 -3.74
N GLY A 36 5.56 2.83 -3.31
CA GLY A 36 6.45 3.73 -2.55
C GLY A 36 6.07 3.99 -1.10
N MET A 37 4.94 3.48 -0.61
CA MET A 37 4.42 3.90 0.70
C MET A 37 5.09 3.20 1.91
N VAL A 38 5.94 2.20 1.67
CA VAL A 38 6.61 1.44 2.74
C VAL A 38 7.47 2.35 3.60
N CYS A 39 8.21 3.28 2.97
CA CYS A 39 9.06 4.23 3.68
C CYS A 39 8.24 5.18 4.55
N PHE A 40 7.05 5.59 4.10
CA PHE A 40 6.16 6.47 4.86
C PHE A 40 5.52 5.74 6.04
N MET A 41 5.13 4.47 5.90
CA MET A 41 4.48 3.73 6.99
C MET A 41 5.38 3.45 8.19
N ALA A 42 6.70 3.46 8.02
CA ALA A 42 7.65 3.26 9.12
C ALA A 42 7.52 4.34 10.22
N ASP A 43 7.21 5.59 9.83
CA ASP A 43 7.13 6.72 10.75
C ASP A 43 5.94 6.63 11.73
N PRO A 44 4.68 6.46 11.28
CA PRO A 44 3.55 6.28 12.19
C PRO A 44 3.62 4.99 12.99
N MET A 45 4.17 3.90 12.43
CA MET A 45 4.33 2.64 13.16
C MET A 45 5.19 2.81 14.41
N ARG A 46 6.27 3.59 14.34
CA ARG A 46 7.12 3.89 15.51
C ARG A 46 6.41 4.68 16.60
N LYS A 47 5.31 5.37 16.26
CA LYS A 47 4.54 6.21 17.18
C LYS A 47 3.27 5.54 17.71
N MET A 48 2.97 4.30 17.30
CA MET A 48 1.84 3.51 17.78
C MET A 48 2.33 2.26 18.54
N PRO A 49 2.30 2.27 19.88
CA PRO A 49 2.64 1.10 20.69
C PRO A 49 1.45 0.13 20.75
N LEU A 50 1.04 -0.41 19.61
CA LEU A 50 -0.07 -1.36 19.49
C LEU A 50 0.38 -2.63 18.75
N GLN A 51 -0.24 -3.76 19.10
CA GLN A 51 -0.15 -4.96 18.28
C GLN A 51 -0.98 -4.75 17.01
N LEU A 52 -0.31 -4.59 15.88
CA LEU A 52 -0.91 -4.32 14.57
C LEU A 52 -0.47 -5.36 13.55
N MET A 53 -1.36 -5.67 12.61
CA MET A 53 -1.06 -6.50 11.45
C MET A 53 -0.73 -5.60 10.26
N MET A 54 0.23 -5.96 9.42
CA MET A 54 0.56 -5.21 8.21
C MET A 54 0.26 -6.03 6.97
N ASP A 55 -0.42 -5.42 6.00
CA ASP A 55 -0.67 -6.00 4.69
C ASP A 55 -0.34 -5.00 3.59
N PHE A 56 0.05 -5.49 2.41
CA PHE A 56 0.41 -4.67 1.27
C PHE A 56 -0.41 -5.08 0.05
N MET A 57 -1.19 -4.14 -0.47
CA MET A 57 -1.94 -4.34 -1.71
C MET A 57 -1.18 -3.75 -2.88
N SER A 58 -0.92 -4.56 -3.92
CA SER A 58 -0.39 -4.08 -5.20
C SER A 58 -1.55 -3.86 -6.15
N ILE A 59 -1.82 -2.61 -6.49
CA ILE A 59 -2.83 -2.25 -7.47
C ILE A 59 -2.12 -2.06 -8.81
N SER A 60 -2.52 -2.84 -9.81
CA SER A 60 -2.21 -2.55 -11.20
C SER A 60 -3.22 -1.54 -11.71
N ASP A 61 -2.75 -0.49 -12.37
CA ASP A 61 -3.65 0.45 -13.05
C ASP A 61 -4.60 -0.33 -13.97
N TYR A 62 -5.91 -0.17 -13.75
CA TYR A 62 -6.93 -0.68 -14.67
C TYR A 62 -6.97 0.25 -15.88
N GLY A 63 -6.13 -0.03 -16.88
CA GLY A 63 -6.22 0.58 -18.20
C GLY A 63 -7.45 0.04 -18.94
N GLY A 64 -8.63 0.59 -18.67
CA GLY A 64 -9.85 0.00 -19.21
C GLY A 64 -11.12 0.81 -19.01
N ILE A 65 -11.19 1.99 -19.62
CA ILE A 65 -12.48 2.49 -20.12
C ILE A 65 -12.43 2.31 -21.63
N GLY A 66 -12.85 1.12 -22.07
CA GLY A 66 -13.00 0.79 -23.48
C GLY A 66 -14.16 1.59 -24.08
N LEU A 67 -13.88 2.82 -24.51
CA LEU A 67 -14.59 3.33 -25.68
C LEU A 67 -14.05 2.55 -26.89
N PRO A 68 -14.92 2.06 -27.81
CA PRO A 68 -14.44 1.42 -29.03
C PRO A 68 -13.82 2.50 -29.92
N HIS A 69 -12.52 2.75 -29.74
CA HIS A 69 -11.75 3.54 -30.69
C HIS A 69 -11.35 2.62 -31.84
N LEU A 70 -12.11 2.71 -32.94
CA LEU A 70 -11.72 2.16 -34.22
C LEU A 70 -10.46 2.88 -34.68
N ASP A 71 -9.29 2.27 -34.46
CA ASP A 71 -8.11 2.66 -35.21
C ASP A 71 -7.35 1.46 -35.73
N GLY A 72 -7.13 1.51 -37.04
CA GLY A 72 -6.44 0.49 -37.80
C GLY A 72 -4.95 0.81 -37.86
N ARG A 73 -4.17 -0.26 -37.72
CA ARG A 73 -2.76 -0.45 -38.12
C ARG A 73 -1.67 -0.29 -37.07
N HIS A 74 -0.66 -1.11 -37.38
CA HIS A 74 0.76 -1.06 -37.01
C HIS A 74 1.20 -1.81 -35.75
N ARG A 75 1.56 -3.09 -36.00
CA ARG A 75 2.70 -3.76 -35.35
C ARG A 75 3.88 -2.79 -35.24
N HIS A 76 4.42 -2.58 -34.03
CA HIS A 76 5.85 -2.72 -33.75
C HIS A 76 6.17 -2.71 -32.24
N ARG A 77 7.06 -3.64 -31.86
CA ARG A 77 7.72 -3.87 -30.57
C ARG A 77 7.87 -2.66 -29.63
N ARG A 78 7.51 -2.85 -28.34
CA ARG A 78 8.39 -2.87 -27.15
C ARG A 78 7.55 -2.76 -25.87
N GLY A 79 7.85 -3.58 -24.87
CA GLY A 79 7.33 -3.39 -23.52
C GLY A 79 7.46 -4.66 -22.69
N GLN A 80 8.38 -4.65 -21.73
CA GLN A 80 8.70 -5.77 -20.85
C GLN A 80 7.46 -6.39 -20.19
N ALA A 81 7.42 -7.72 -20.21
CA ALA A 81 6.58 -8.52 -19.34
C ALA A 81 6.95 -8.24 -17.88
N ASN A 82 6.17 -7.36 -17.23
CA ASN A 82 6.11 -7.22 -15.77
C ASN A 82 4.98 -8.12 -15.24
N ALA A 83 5.00 -9.40 -15.62
CA ALA A 83 3.98 -10.39 -15.27
C ALA A 83 4.45 -11.43 -14.23
N ASP A 84 5.67 -11.31 -13.69
CA ASP A 84 6.28 -12.34 -12.83
C ASP A 84 6.59 -11.86 -11.40
N ARG A 85 5.89 -10.85 -10.90
CA ARG A 85 5.94 -10.48 -9.46
C ARG A 85 4.56 -10.50 -8.81
N ALA A 86 3.79 -11.56 -9.06
CA ALA A 86 2.89 -12.05 -8.04
C ALA A 86 3.78 -12.70 -6.97
N PHE A 87 3.80 -12.14 -5.76
CA PHE A 87 4.30 -12.92 -4.63
C PHE A 87 3.43 -14.18 -4.55
N PRO A 88 4.01 -15.39 -4.46
CA PRO A 88 3.22 -16.57 -4.20
C PRO A 88 2.56 -16.39 -2.84
N VAL A 89 1.24 -16.15 -2.84
CA VAL A 89 0.44 -16.36 -1.65
C VAL A 89 0.35 -17.87 -1.50
N ASP A 90 1.13 -18.42 -0.56
CA ASP A 90 1.07 -19.84 -0.26
C ASP A 90 -0.38 -20.20 0.09
N PRO A 91 -1.03 -21.11 -0.65
CA PRO A 91 -2.41 -21.52 -0.38
C PRO A 91 -2.54 -22.37 0.91
N CYS A 92 -1.44 -22.56 1.65
CA CYS A 92 -1.34 -23.38 2.85
C CYS A 92 -1.04 -22.54 4.11
N SER A 93 -1.92 -21.59 4.44
CA SER A 93 -1.97 -20.95 5.76
C SER A 93 -3.40 -20.83 6.28
N LYS A 94 -4.25 -21.80 5.95
CA LYS A 94 -5.49 -22.05 6.70
C LYS A 94 -5.19 -23.13 7.75
N ASN A 95 -5.38 -22.76 9.01
CA ASN A 95 -5.29 -23.60 10.21
C ASN A 95 -3.92 -24.13 10.61
N ARG A 96 -3.27 -23.41 11.54
CA ARG A 96 -2.53 -24.04 12.64
C ARG A 96 -2.42 -23.10 13.85
N PHE A 97 -3.40 -23.24 14.75
CA PHE A 97 -3.49 -22.74 16.15
C PHE A 97 -3.45 -21.24 16.41
#